data_AF-A0A6P9F0Y7-F1
#
_entry.id   AF-A0A6P9F0Y7-F1
#
_cell.length_a   1.000
_cell.length_b   1.000
_cell.length_c   1.000
_cell.angle_alpha   90.00
_cell.angle_beta   90.00
_cell.angle_gamma   90.00
#
_symmetry.space_group_name_H-M   'P 1'
#
loop_
_entity.id
_entity.type
_entity.pdbx_description
1 polymer ?
#
loop_
_entity_poly.entity_id
_entity_poly.type
_entity_poly.pdbx_seq_one_letter_code
_entity_poly.pdbx_strand_id
1 'polypeptide(L)'
;MVHSKKFRGVRQRQWGSWVSEIRHPLLKRMVWLGTLETAEAAARAYDQAAILMNGQNAKTNFPTANGRHEDTKACGDSPLSPKALSELLSTKLRKC
;
A
#
# COMPACT_ATOMS: atom_id res chain seq x y z
N MET A 1 14.03 20.09 12.42
CA MET A 1 13.71 19.86 10.98
C MET A 1 12.34 19.21 10.87
N VAL A 2 11.33 20.01 10.55
CA VAL A 2 9.98 19.52 10.25
C VAL A 2 10.08 18.83 8.90
N HIS A 3 10.05 17.50 8.88
CA HIS A 3 9.87 16.79 7.63
C HIS A 3 8.52 17.23 7.06
N SER A 4 8.54 18.05 6.00
CA SER A 4 7.35 18.36 5.20
C SER A 4 6.58 17.06 5.03
N LYS A 5 5.32 17.01 5.49
CA LYS A 5 4.55 15.78 5.74
C LYS A 5 4.58 14.84 4.52
N LYS A 6 5.57 13.95 4.49
CA LYS A 6 5.69 12.88 3.49
C LYS A 6 4.78 11.76 3.92
N PHE A 7 3.94 11.27 3.01
CA PHE A 7 3.11 10.11 3.27
C PHE A 7 3.98 8.89 3.62
N ARG A 8 3.53 8.08 4.58
CA ARG A 8 4.24 6.90 5.05
C ARG A 8 4.27 5.84 3.96
N GLY A 9 5.46 5.25 3.75
CA GLY A 9 5.68 4.27 2.69
C GLY A 9 5.71 4.87 1.28
N VAL A 10 5.75 6.20 1.16
CA VAL A 10 5.83 6.88 -0.13
C VAL A 10 7.20 7.54 -0.32
N ARG A 11 7.84 7.27 -1.45
CA ARG A 11 9.12 7.89 -1.83
C ARG A 11 9.04 8.52 -3.20
N GLN A 12 9.44 9.79 -3.30
CA GLN A 12 9.57 10.48 -4.57
C GLN A 12 10.96 10.20 -5.18
N ARG A 13 11.02 9.94 -6.49
CA ARG A 13 12.29 9.88 -7.24
C ARG A 13 12.51 11.22 -7.97
N GLN A 14 13.75 11.51 -8.34
CA GLN A 14 14.17 12.74 -9.04
C GLN A 14 13.43 13.06 -10.35
N TRP A 15 12.80 12.07 -10.99
CA TRP A 15 11.97 12.24 -12.19
C TRP A 15 10.52 12.61 -11.91
N GLY A 16 10.17 12.82 -10.64
CA GLY A 16 8.84 13.28 -10.22
C GLY A 16 7.87 12.16 -9.80
N SER A 17 8.19 10.89 -10.01
CA SER A 17 7.28 9.81 -9.66
C SER A 17 7.38 9.32 -8.23
N TRP A 18 6.28 8.72 -7.79
CA TRP A 18 6.03 8.31 -6.43
C TRP A 18 6.01 6.80 -6.34
N VAL A 19 6.76 6.26 -5.39
CA VAL A 19 6.86 4.82 -5.16
C VAL A 19 6.15 4.49 -3.86
N SER A 20 5.29 3.46 -3.88
CA SER A 20 4.65 2.92 -2.68
C SER A 20 5.32 1.62 -2.27
N GLU A 21 5.76 1.53 -1.03
CA GLU A 21 6.43 0.36 -0.45
C GLU A 21 5.99 0.13 1.00
N ILE A 22 5.88 -1.14 1.40
CA ILE A 22 5.52 -1.53 2.76
C ILE A 22 6.58 -2.44 3.39
N ARG A 23 6.83 -2.22 4.68
CA ARG A 23 7.73 -3.04 5.48
C ARG A 23 6.93 -3.99 6.36
N HIS A 24 7.29 -5.26 6.33
CA HIS A 24 6.73 -6.24 7.25
C HIS A 24 7.47 -6.19 8.60
N PRO A 25 6.78 -6.02 9.74
CA PRO A 25 7.43 -5.92 11.05
C PRO A 25 8.14 -7.22 11.44
N LEU A 26 7.50 -8.37 11.20
CA LEU A 26 8.07 -9.69 11.52
C LEU A 26 9.19 -10.11 10.57
N LEU A 27 8.97 -10.00 9.25
CA LEU A 27 9.91 -10.53 8.25
C LEU A 27 11.05 -9.57 7.90
N LYS A 28 11.03 -8.32 8.41
CA LYS A 28 11.97 -7.23 8.05
C LYS A 28 12.17 -7.02 6.53
N ARG A 29 11.25 -7.54 5.71
CA ARG A 29 11.28 -7.48 4.25
C ARG A 29 10.51 -6.25 3.78
N MET A 30 11.04 -5.60 2.75
CA MET A 30 10.39 -4.49 2.06
C MET A 30 9.72 -5.02 0.80
N VAL A 31 8.42 -4.78 0.68
CA VAL A 31 7.62 -5.15 -0.49
C VAL A 31 7.30 -3.87 -1.26
N TRP A 32 7.68 -3.89 -2.52
CA TRP A 32 7.31 -2.83 -3.46
C TRP A 32 5.87 -3.06 -3.92
N LEU A 33 5.01 -2.08 -3.65
CA LEU A 33 3.57 -2.13 -3.99
C LEU A 33 3.31 -1.58 -5.38
N GLY A 34 4.11 -0.61 -5.83
CA GLY A 34 4.03 -0.06 -7.18
C GLY A 34 4.62 1.34 -7.32
N THR A 35 4.53 1.87 -8.53
CA THR A 35 4.89 3.26 -8.87
C THR A 35 3.66 3.99 -9.35
N LEU A 36 3.46 5.20 -8.85
CA LEU A 36 2.29 6.01 -9.07
C LEU A 36 2.73 7.43 -9.41
N GLU A 37 1.87 8.14 -10.13
CA GLU A 37 2.14 9.49 -10.62
C GLU A 37 1.88 10.56 -9.56
N THR A 38 1.08 10.24 -8.54
CA THR A 38 0.72 11.15 -7.45
C THR A 38 1.11 10.59 -6.09
N ALA A 39 1.42 11.50 -5.15
CA ALA A 39 1.79 11.16 -3.78
C ALA A 39 0.61 10.52 -3.03
N GLU A 40 -0.59 11.02 -3.29
CA GLU A 40 -1.84 10.61 -2.66
C GLU A 40 -2.24 9.21 -3.13
N ALA A 41 -2.10 8.90 -4.42
CA ALA A 41 -2.33 7.54 -4.91
C ALA A 41 -1.36 6.56 -4.25
N ALA A 42 -0.07 6.92 -4.16
CA ALA A 42 0.93 6.09 -3.52
C ALA A 42 0.63 5.83 -2.04
N ALA A 43 0.15 6.85 -1.34
CA ALA A 43 -0.27 6.75 0.04
C ALA A 43 -1.52 5.88 0.23
N ARG A 44 -2.50 5.95 -0.68
CA ARG A 44 -3.68 5.07 -0.65
C ARG A 44 -3.33 3.61 -0.89
N ALA A 45 -2.45 3.33 -1.85
CA ALA A 45 -1.96 1.98 -2.10
C ALA A 45 -1.24 1.40 -0.86
N TYR A 46 -0.48 2.24 -0.15
CA TYR A 46 0.16 1.86 1.11
C TYR A 46 -0.88 1.53 2.18
N ASP A 47 -1.93 2.33 2.32
CA ASP A 47 -2.96 2.14 3.34
C ASP A 47 -3.72 0.82 3.11
N GLN A 48 -4.07 0.51 1.86
CA GLN A 48 -4.67 -0.78 1.49
C GLN A 48 -3.76 -1.95 1.86
N ALA A 49 -2.48 -1.88 1.51
CA ALA A 49 -1.51 -2.92 1.88
C ALA A 49 -1.34 -3.05 3.40
N ALA A 50 -1.35 -1.93 4.13
CA ALA A 50 -1.24 -1.93 5.58
C ALA A 50 -2.46 -2.58 6.24
N ILE A 51 -3.67 -2.31 5.75
CA ILE A 51 -4.91 -2.95 6.20
C ILE A 51 -4.88 -4.44 5.89
N LEU A 52 -4.41 -4.84 4.71
CA LEU A 52 -4.28 -6.26 4.37
C LEU A 52 -3.27 -6.99 5.27
N MET A 53 -2.20 -6.31 5.71
CA MET A 53 -1.15 -6.90 6.55
C MET A 53 -1.47 -6.88 8.06
N ASN A 54 -2.05 -5.79 8.56
CA ASN A 54 -2.28 -5.56 9.99
C ASN A 54 -3.76 -5.60 10.39
N GLY A 55 -4.67 -5.79 9.43
CA GLY A 55 -6.12 -5.77 9.65
C GLY A 55 -6.65 -4.40 10.06
N GLN A 56 -7.68 -4.40 10.90
CA GLN A 56 -8.39 -3.19 11.37
C GLN A 56 -7.50 -2.22 12.17
N ASN A 57 -6.38 -2.70 12.72
CA ASN A 57 -5.44 -1.90 13.52
C ASN A 57 -4.27 -1.35 12.68
N ALA A 58 -4.39 -1.38 11.35
CA ALA A 58 -3.39 -0.83 10.47
C ALA A 58 -3.25 0.68 10.66
N LYS A 59 -2.01 1.14 10.83
CA LYS A 59 -1.72 2.58 10.85
C LYS A 59 -1.73 3.09 9.41
N THR A 60 -2.79 3.76 8.98
CA THR A 60 -2.91 4.36 7.63
C THR A 60 -2.49 5.83 7.64
N ASN A 61 -2.29 6.40 6.44
CA ASN A 61 -2.05 7.83 6.22
C ASN A 61 -3.36 8.61 6.14
N PHE A 62 -4.40 8.01 5.57
CA PHE A 62 -5.72 8.61 5.47
C PHE A 62 -6.66 8.03 6.54
N PRO A 63 -7.51 8.87 7.16
CA PRO A 63 -8.59 8.38 8.00
C PRO A 63 -9.59 7.66 7.09
N THR A 64 -9.60 6.33 7.13
CA THR A 64 -10.67 5.53 6.55
C THR A 64 -11.92 5.77 7.38
N ALA A 65 -12.71 6.77 6.97
CA ALA A 65 -14.06 6.94 7.48
C ALA A 65 -14.85 5.67 7.11
N ASN A 66 -15.04 4.83 8.13
CA ASN A 66 -15.88 3.64 8.13
C ASN A 66 -15.24 2.41 7.46
N GLY A 67 -15.09 1.36 8.27
CA GLY A 67 -14.63 0.02 7.90
C GLY A 67 -15.55 -0.73 6.93
N ARG A 68 -15.86 -0.12 5.78
CA ARG A 68 -16.30 -0.85 4.61
C ARG A 68 -15.05 -1.16 3.81
N HIS A 69 -14.49 -2.32 4.12
CA HIS A 69 -13.72 -3.06 3.14
C HIS A 69 -14.65 -3.20 1.93
N GLU A 70 -14.53 -2.29 0.97
CA GLU A 70 -15.28 -2.36 -0.26
C GLU A 70 -14.83 -3.66 -0.93
N ASP A 71 -15.61 -4.71 -0.71
CA ASP A 71 -15.70 -5.88 -1.58
C ASP A 71 -16.25 -5.40 -2.93
N THR A 72 -15.54 -4.50 -3.61
CA THR A 72 -15.83 -4.16 -4.99
C THR A 72 -15.43 -5.39 -5.80
N LYS A 73 -16.44 -6.22 -6.05
CA LYS A 73 -16.49 -7.20 -7.14
C LYS A 73 -16.20 -6.46 -8.45
N ALA A 74 -14.92 -6.31 -8.80
CA ALA A 74 -14.52 -5.83 -10.11
C ALA A 74 -14.36 -7.04 -11.04
N CYS A 75 -15.36 -7.21 -11.91
CA CYS A 75 -15.19 -7.81 -13.22
C CYS A 75 -14.22 -6.93 -14.02
N GLY A 76 -13.24 -7.54 -14.69
CA GLY A 76 -12.39 -6.87 -15.67
C GLY A 76 -10.90 -6.99 -15.40
N ASP A 77 -10.22 -7.76 -16.24
CA ASP A 77 -8.78 -7.76 -16.49
C ASP A 77 -8.15 -6.36 -16.35
N SER A 78 -7.51 -6.10 -15.22
CA SER A 78 -6.60 -4.96 -15.07
C SER A 78 -5.55 -5.30 -13.98
N PRO A 79 -4.25 -5.09 -14.22
CA PRO A 79 -3.16 -5.55 -13.32
C PRO A 79 -3.08 -4.86 -11.94
N LEU A 80 -4.09 -4.06 -11.55
CA LEU A 80 -4.06 -3.20 -10.37
C LEU A 80 -5.23 -3.49 -9.40
N SER A 81 -5.73 -4.74 -9.38
CA SER A 81 -6.76 -5.14 -8.42
C SER A 81 -6.19 -5.17 -6.97
N PRO A 82 -6.93 -4.71 -5.95
CA PRO A 82 -6.55 -4.86 -4.54
C PRO A 82 -6.28 -6.32 -4.15
N LYS A 83 -6.95 -7.26 -4.83
CA LYS A 83 -6.69 -8.70 -4.70
C LYS A 83 -5.33 -9.09 -5.26
N ALA A 84 -4.91 -8.52 -6.38
CA ALA A 84 -3.57 -8.74 -6.92
C ALA A 84 -2.47 -8.21 -5.99
N LEU A 85 -2.72 -7.08 -5.31
CA LEU A 85 -1.82 -6.58 -4.27
C LEU A 85 -1.79 -7.52 -3.05
N SER A 86 -2.96 -8.03 -2.63
CA SER A 86 -3.08 -9.01 -1.55
C SER A 86 -2.40 -10.35 -1.90
N GLU A 87 -2.56 -10.83 -3.13
CA GLU A 87 -1.89 -12.01 -3.65
C GLU A 87 -0.38 -11.79 -3.77
N LEU A 88 0.07 -10.64 -4.26
CA LEU A 88 1.50 -10.31 -4.34
C LEU A 88 2.13 -10.24 -2.95
N LEU A 89 1.44 -9.63 -1.99
CA LEU A 89 1.85 -9.59 -0.59
C LEU A 89 1.88 -11.01 -0.02
N SER A 90 0.76 -11.73 -0.03
CA SER A 90 0.71 -13.08 0.53
C SER A 90 1.68 -14.06 -0.15
N THR A 91 1.89 -13.98 -1.46
CA THR A 91 2.87 -14.79 -2.20
C THR A 91 4.31 -14.44 -1.81
N LYS A 92 4.63 -13.16 -1.62
CA LYS A 92 5.96 -12.73 -1.13
C LYS A 92 6.18 -13.03 0.37
N LEU A 93 5.10 -13.26 1.12
CA LEU A 93 5.12 -13.52 2.56
C LEU A 93 5.01 -15.02 2.93
N ARG A 94 4.47 -15.88 2.06
CA ARG A 94 4.30 -17.34 2.28
C ARG A 94 5.58 -18.18 2.17
N LYS A 95 6.74 -17.58 1.88
CA LYS A 95 8.00 -18.32 1.77
C LYS A 95 8.78 -18.25 3.09
N CYS A 96 8.27 -18.95 4.09
CA CYS A 96 9.00 -19.53 5.21
C CYS A 96 8.65 -21.01 5.26
#